data_AF-Q9ZCA6-F1
#
_entry.id   AF-Q9ZCA6-F1
#
_cell.length_a   1.000
_cell.length_b   1.000
_cell.length_c   1.000
_cell.angle_alpha   90.00
_cell.angle_beta   90.00
_cell.angle_gamma   90.00
#
_symmetry.space_group_name_H-M   'P 1'
#
loop_
_entity.id
_entity.type
_entity.pdbx_description
1 polymer ?
#
loop_
_entity_poly.entity_id
_entity_poly.type
_entity_poly.pdbx_seq_one_letter_code
_entity_poly.pdbx_strand_id
1 'polypeptide(L)'
;MFEKYIMYLKNLIFFQFIVYFFFISLTILIIKNFQQEYSKSILDKQVAQENLTEEVLKLYSVINSKEEILESYKKYVALSVPKNSVSCLNYQELIPRIKSLGSKYNLVEPIDVSINSVFFKNNVQVIEGENESIHVNNYSINIKYACADFLTFLKIFSEIYSYMPPNTLISFVRVRNEEVLTPKNIYKLSVNHAPNLIYTKLILYIRELSSK
;
A
#
# COMPACT_ATOMS: atom_id res chain seq x y z
N MET A 1 13.52 -63.55 -84.95
CA MET A 1 13.48 -63.63 -83.46
C MET A 1 13.95 -62.34 -82.82
N PHE A 2 15.10 -61.80 -83.25
CA PHE A 2 15.72 -60.62 -82.65
C PHE A 2 14.84 -59.35 -82.66
N GLU A 3 14.14 -59.05 -83.77
CA GLU A 3 13.23 -57.88 -83.84
C GLU A 3 12.06 -57.95 -82.85
N LYS A 4 11.42 -59.13 -82.70
CA LYS A 4 10.35 -59.33 -81.71
C LYS A 4 10.86 -59.13 -80.29
N TYR A 5 12.09 -59.56 -80.00
CA TYR A 5 12.74 -59.37 -78.70
C TYR A 5 13.05 -57.89 -78.44
N ILE A 6 13.60 -57.16 -79.41
CA ILE A 6 13.85 -55.71 -79.32
C ILE A 6 12.53 -54.95 -79.07
N MET A 7 11.47 -55.30 -79.79
CA MET A 7 10.15 -54.66 -79.63
C MET A 7 9.55 -54.91 -78.24
N TYR A 8 9.65 -56.14 -77.72
CA TYR A 8 9.22 -56.49 -76.36
C TYR A 8 10.01 -55.70 -75.31
N LEU A 9 11.34 -55.62 -75.45
CA LEU A 9 12.22 -54.95 -74.50
C LEU A 9 11.99 -53.42 -74.49
N LYS A 10 11.73 -52.82 -75.66
CA LYS A 10 11.33 -51.40 -75.77
C LYS A 10 9.99 -51.12 -75.08
N ASN A 11 9.00 -51.98 -75.27
CA ASN A 11 7.70 -51.85 -74.60
C ASN A 11 7.81 -52.04 -73.09
N LEU A 12 8.67 -52.96 -72.63
CA LEU A 12 8.93 -53.19 -71.21
C LEU A 12 9.59 -51.98 -70.55
N ILE A 13 10.62 -51.40 -71.19
CA ILE A 13 11.26 -50.15 -70.71
C ILE A 13 10.26 -49.00 -70.69
N PHE A 14 9.43 -48.84 -71.74
CA PHE A 14 8.42 -47.80 -71.81
C PHE A 14 7.36 -47.95 -70.71
N PHE A 15 6.87 -49.17 -70.47
CA PHE A 15 5.93 -49.45 -69.39
C PHE A 15 6.53 -49.17 -68.02
N GLN A 16 7.77 -49.61 -67.77
CA GLN A 16 8.49 -49.34 -66.53
C GLN A 16 8.68 -47.83 -66.29
N PHE A 17 8.99 -47.07 -67.34
CA PHE A 17 9.09 -45.61 -67.27
C PHE A 17 7.75 -44.95 -66.91
N ILE A 18 6.64 -45.38 -67.51
CA ILE A 18 5.28 -44.88 -67.19
C ILE A 18 4.94 -45.18 -65.72
N VAL A 19 5.17 -46.41 -65.28
CA VAL A 19 4.88 -46.83 -63.90
C VAL A 19 5.70 -46.01 -62.90
N TYR A 20 7.01 -45.84 -63.13
CA TYR A 20 7.83 -45.00 -62.26
C TYR A 20 7.41 -43.54 -62.29
N PHE A 21 7.09 -42.97 -63.45
CA PHE A 21 6.60 -41.59 -63.55
C PHE A 21 5.29 -41.40 -62.76
N PHE A 22 4.38 -42.37 -62.81
CA PHE A 22 3.15 -42.36 -62.03
C PHE A 22 3.43 -42.39 -60.52
N PHE A 23 4.29 -43.31 -60.05
CA PHE A 23 4.66 -43.37 -58.64
C PHE A 23 5.36 -42.11 -58.14
N ILE A 24 6.30 -41.54 -58.92
CA ILE A 24 6.97 -40.29 -58.58
C ILE A 24 5.96 -39.15 -58.48
N SER A 25 5.06 -39.02 -59.45
CA SER A 25 4.01 -37.99 -59.45
C SER A 25 3.07 -38.13 -58.26
N LEU A 26 2.64 -39.35 -57.94
CA LEU A 26 1.81 -39.66 -56.78
C LEU A 26 2.53 -39.29 -55.47
N THR A 27 3.81 -39.64 -55.34
CA THR A 27 4.61 -39.38 -54.14
C THR A 27 4.78 -37.89 -53.92
N ILE A 28 5.05 -37.12 -54.97
CA ILE A 28 5.13 -35.65 -54.89
C ILE A 28 3.80 -35.05 -54.43
N LEU A 29 2.67 -35.55 -54.93
CA LEU A 29 1.34 -35.07 -54.55
C LEU A 29 1.05 -35.35 -53.07
N ILE A 30 1.37 -36.56 -52.60
CA ILE A 30 1.22 -36.97 -51.20
C ILE A 30 2.08 -36.11 -50.27
N ILE A 31 3.37 -35.90 -50.62
CA ILE A 31 4.28 -35.07 -49.83
C ILE A 31 3.76 -33.63 -49.71
N LYS A 32 3.28 -33.04 -50.82
CA LYS A 32 2.71 -31.68 -50.80
C LYS A 32 1.48 -31.61 -49.90
N ASN A 33 0.59 -32.60 -49.96
CA ASN A 33 -0.60 -32.63 -49.12
C ASN A 33 -0.24 -32.73 -47.63
N PHE A 34 0.69 -33.63 -47.26
CA PHE A 34 1.15 -33.74 -45.87
C PHE A 34 1.88 -32.50 -45.37
N GLN A 35 2.68 -31.82 -46.20
CA GLN A 35 3.31 -30.56 -45.83
C GLN A 35 2.28 -29.45 -45.57
N GLN A 36 1.20 -29.41 -46.35
CA GLN A 36 0.12 -28.44 -46.17
C GLN A 36 -0.67 -28.74 -44.88
N GLU A 37 -1.02 -30.00 -44.62
CA GLU A 37 -1.68 -30.38 -43.37
C GLU A 37 -0.80 -30.14 -42.14
N TYR A 38 0.49 -30.44 -42.24
CA TYR A 38 1.46 -30.21 -41.17
C TYR A 38 1.64 -28.73 -40.86
N SER A 39 1.79 -27.89 -41.88
CA SER A 39 1.91 -26.44 -41.69
C SER A 39 0.64 -25.82 -41.11
N LYS A 40 -0.55 -26.27 -41.56
CA LYS A 40 -1.83 -25.90 -40.96
C LYS A 40 -1.92 -26.33 -39.50
N SER A 41 -1.55 -27.57 -39.18
CA SER A 41 -1.56 -28.09 -37.80
C SER A 41 -0.62 -27.32 -36.87
N ILE A 42 0.56 -26.90 -37.35
CA ILE A 42 1.47 -26.03 -36.58
C ILE A 42 0.82 -24.68 -36.30
N LEU A 43 0.21 -24.06 -37.31
CA LEU A 43 -0.44 -22.76 -37.15
C LEU A 43 -1.61 -22.85 -36.16
N ASP A 44 -2.47 -23.87 -36.31
CA ASP A 44 -3.60 -24.11 -35.41
C ASP A 44 -3.11 -24.33 -33.96
N LYS A 45 -1.98 -25.05 -33.78
CA LYS A 45 -1.36 -25.24 -32.46
C LYS A 45 -0.83 -23.94 -31.86
N GLN A 46 -0.18 -23.08 -32.66
CA GLN A 46 0.32 -21.79 -32.21
C GLN A 46 -0.83 -20.87 -31.77
N VAL A 47 -1.88 -20.75 -32.59
CA VAL A 47 -3.08 -19.97 -32.26
C VAL A 47 -3.77 -20.50 -31.01
N ALA A 48 -3.90 -21.83 -30.86
CA ALA A 48 -4.47 -22.43 -29.66
C ALA A 48 -3.64 -22.13 -28.40
N GLN A 49 -2.31 -22.12 -28.50
CA GLN A 49 -1.42 -21.82 -27.39
C GLN A 49 -1.46 -20.34 -26.98
N GLU A 50 -1.53 -19.42 -27.94
CA GLU A 50 -1.72 -17.98 -27.68
C GLU A 50 -3.04 -17.71 -26.97
N ASN A 51 -4.15 -18.25 -27.49
CA ASN A 51 -5.47 -18.13 -26.87
C ASN A 51 -5.50 -18.70 -25.44
N LEU A 52 -4.87 -19.86 -25.22
CA LEU A 52 -4.78 -20.44 -23.87
C LEU A 52 -4.00 -19.54 -22.92
N THR A 53 -2.91 -18.95 -23.37
CA THR A 53 -2.07 -18.07 -22.55
C THR A 53 -2.82 -16.78 -22.18
N GLU A 54 -3.56 -16.20 -23.13
CA GLU A 54 -4.40 -15.03 -22.88
C GLU A 54 -5.50 -15.32 -21.84
N GLU A 55 -6.19 -16.44 -21.95
CA GLU A 55 -7.23 -16.84 -20.98
C GLU A 55 -6.65 -17.13 -19.59
N VAL A 56 -5.45 -17.72 -19.51
CA VAL A 56 -4.74 -17.90 -18.23
C VAL A 56 -4.40 -16.55 -17.59
N LEU A 57 -3.94 -15.56 -18.37
CA LEU A 57 -3.66 -14.21 -17.85
C LEU A 57 -4.92 -13.51 -17.35
N LYS A 58 -6.04 -13.61 -18.08
CA LYS A 58 -7.35 -13.10 -17.63
C LYS A 58 -7.76 -13.74 -16.31
N LEU A 59 -7.60 -15.06 -16.19
CA LEU A 59 -7.93 -15.79 -14.96
C LEU A 59 -7.07 -15.33 -13.77
N TYR A 60 -5.75 -15.18 -13.94
CA TYR A 60 -4.87 -14.67 -12.89
C TYR A 60 -5.23 -13.25 -12.45
N SER A 61 -5.59 -12.37 -13.41
CA SER A 61 -6.05 -11.01 -13.11
C SER A 61 -7.33 -11.03 -12.26
N VAL A 62 -8.29 -11.90 -12.60
CA VAL A 62 -9.54 -12.06 -11.84
C VAL A 62 -9.28 -12.62 -10.44
N ILE A 63 -8.40 -13.61 -10.30
CA ILE A 63 -8.04 -14.20 -9.00
C ILE A 63 -7.38 -13.16 -8.09
N ASN A 64 -6.35 -12.47 -8.58
CA ASN A 64 -5.64 -11.46 -7.81
C ASN A 64 -6.56 -10.30 -7.43
N SER A 65 -7.39 -9.83 -8.37
CA SER A 65 -8.39 -8.79 -8.08
C SER A 65 -9.38 -9.25 -7.02
N LYS A 66 -9.86 -10.49 -7.07
CA LYS A 66 -10.77 -11.03 -6.05
C LYS A 66 -10.10 -11.09 -4.67
N GLU A 67 -8.84 -11.50 -4.59
CA GLU A 67 -8.09 -11.55 -3.34
C GLU A 67 -7.87 -10.15 -2.75
N GLU A 68 -7.47 -9.18 -3.59
CA GLU A 68 -7.33 -7.77 -3.20
C GLU A 68 -8.67 -7.15 -2.75
N ILE A 69 -9.76 -7.45 -3.45
CA ILE A 69 -11.11 -7.01 -3.07
C ILE A 69 -11.50 -7.61 -1.73
N LEU A 70 -11.22 -8.90 -1.48
CA LEU A 70 -11.58 -9.58 -0.26
C LEU A 70 -10.74 -9.09 0.93
N GLU A 71 -9.46 -8.80 0.73
CA GLU A 71 -8.60 -8.17 1.74
C GLU A 71 -9.03 -6.73 2.03
N SER A 72 -9.34 -5.95 1.00
CA SER A 72 -9.84 -4.58 1.13
C SER A 72 -11.20 -4.55 1.84
N TYR A 73 -12.10 -5.47 1.52
CA TYR A 73 -13.39 -5.62 2.18
C TYR A 73 -13.23 -6.03 3.64
N LYS A 74 -12.32 -6.96 3.97
CA LYS A 74 -12.00 -7.29 5.38
C LYS A 74 -11.50 -6.07 6.15
N LYS A 75 -10.63 -5.25 5.55
CA LYS A 75 -10.15 -3.99 6.16
C LYS A 75 -11.30 -2.99 6.32
N TYR A 76 -12.17 -2.86 5.31
CA TYR A 76 -13.34 -1.99 5.37
C TYR A 76 -14.30 -2.42 6.48
N VAL A 77 -14.70 -3.69 6.54
CA VAL A 77 -15.57 -4.23 7.61
C VAL A 77 -14.92 -4.05 8.98
N ALA A 78 -13.62 -4.31 9.12
CA ALA A 78 -12.94 -4.07 10.40
C ALA A 78 -12.91 -2.59 10.83
N LEU A 79 -12.99 -1.67 9.87
CA LEU A 79 -13.09 -0.21 10.11
C LEU A 79 -14.54 0.25 10.29
N SER A 80 -15.50 -0.42 9.66
CA SER A 80 -16.90 -0.04 9.65
C SER A 80 -17.68 -0.63 10.83
N VAL A 81 -17.24 -1.77 11.37
CA VAL A 81 -17.75 -2.28 12.66
C VAL A 81 -17.56 -1.17 13.71
N PRO A 82 -18.65 -0.64 14.29
CA PRO A 82 -18.57 0.42 15.27
C PRO A 82 -17.83 -0.14 16.49
N LYS A 83 -16.54 0.18 16.61
CA LYS A 83 -15.84 0.05 17.88
C LYS A 83 -16.40 1.11 18.81
N ASN A 84 -17.53 0.78 19.44
CA ASN A 84 -18.19 1.47 20.56
C ASN A 84 -17.61 2.86 20.84
N SER A 85 -17.93 3.89 20.06
CA SER A 85 -17.77 5.33 20.38
C SER A 85 -16.49 5.79 21.13
N VAL A 86 -15.42 5.00 21.19
CA VAL A 86 -14.18 5.37 21.84
C VAL A 86 -13.44 6.14 20.78
N SER A 87 -13.71 7.44 20.76
CA SER A 87 -12.85 8.36 20.05
C SER A 87 -11.41 8.04 20.43
N CYS A 88 -10.53 7.92 19.43
CA CYS A 88 -9.09 7.75 19.67
C CYS A 88 -8.54 8.83 20.62
N LEU A 89 -9.25 9.97 20.72
CA LEU A 89 -9.01 11.05 21.63
C LEU A 89 -10.07 11.09 22.73
N ASN A 90 -9.80 10.43 23.86
CA ASN A 90 -10.49 10.80 25.10
C ASN A 90 -9.93 12.15 25.60
N TYR A 91 -10.42 13.27 25.03
CA TYR A 91 -9.99 14.64 25.40
C TYR A 91 -10.02 14.88 26.90
N GLN A 92 -11.07 14.35 27.55
CA GLN A 92 -11.33 14.52 28.98
C GLN A 92 -10.26 13.84 29.84
N GLU A 93 -9.58 12.84 29.31
CA GLU A 93 -8.54 12.10 30.00
C GLU A 93 -7.12 12.52 29.57
N LEU A 94 -6.91 12.77 28.27
CA LEU A 94 -5.59 13.09 27.72
C LEU A 94 -5.06 14.43 28.25
N ILE A 95 -5.89 15.48 28.24
CA ILE A 95 -5.45 16.82 28.68
C ILE A 95 -5.05 16.81 30.16
N PRO A 96 -5.87 16.29 31.10
CA PRO A 96 -5.46 16.20 32.50
C PRO A 96 -4.24 15.31 32.71
N ARG A 97 -4.11 14.18 32.02
CA ARG A 97 -2.93 13.31 32.12
C ARG A 97 -1.65 14.05 31.74
N ILE A 98 -1.65 14.77 30.62
CA ILE A 98 -0.47 15.56 30.21
C ILE A 98 -0.22 16.70 31.19
N LYS A 99 -1.25 17.43 31.64
CA LYS A 99 -1.09 18.51 32.63
C LYS A 99 -0.53 18.00 33.96
N SER A 100 -0.91 16.79 34.38
CA SER A 100 -0.42 16.17 35.61
C SER A 100 1.09 15.90 35.60
N LEU A 101 1.71 15.76 34.42
CA LEU A 101 3.17 15.68 34.29
C LEU A 101 3.86 16.93 34.81
N GLY A 102 3.22 18.10 34.69
CA GLY A 102 3.74 19.35 35.25
C GLY A 102 3.92 19.27 36.76
N SER A 103 2.94 18.70 37.46
CA SER A 103 3.03 18.46 38.91
C SER A 103 3.97 17.30 39.24
N LYS A 104 3.92 16.19 38.48
CA LYS A 104 4.78 15.01 38.70
C LYS A 104 6.27 15.34 38.64
N TYR A 105 6.65 16.23 37.73
CA TYR A 105 8.03 16.66 37.51
C TYR A 105 8.36 18.01 38.18
N ASN A 106 7.49 18.52 39.05
CA ASN A 106 7.67 19.80 39.77
C ASN A 106 8.12 20.95 38.85
N LEU A 107 7.42 21.14 37.73
CA LEU A 107 7.72 22.21 36.79
C LEU A 107 7.31 23.57 37.37
N VAL A 108 8.15 24.59 37.14
CA VAL A 108 7.86 25.98 37.56
C VAL A 108 6.59 26.52 36.92
N GLU A 109 6.32 26.12 35.67
CA GLU A 109 5.09 26.44 34.95
C GLU A 109 4.37 25.16 34.56
N PRO A 110 3.02 25.13 34.66
CA PRO A 110 2.26 23.97 34.21
C PRO A 110 2.40 23.77 32.71
N ILE A 111 2.24 22.52 32.28
CA ILE A 111 2.24 22.18 30.85
C ILE A 111 0.99 22.77 30.17
N ASP A 112 1.21 23.62 29.16
CA ASP A 112 0.14 24.17 28.31
C ASP A 112 -0.19 23.15 27.22
N VAL A 113 -1.47 22.77 27.13
CA VAL A 113 -1.97 21.77 26.18
C VAL A 113 -3.26 22.29 25.57
N SER A 114 -3.31 22.36 24.23
CA SER A 114 -4.53 22.68 23.48
C SER A 114 -4.72 21.68 22.34
N ILE A 115 -5.97 21.28 22.11
CA ILE A 115 -6.33 20.36 21.02
C ILE A 115 -7.33 21.07 20.11
N ASN A 116 -6.96 21.24 18.85
CA ASN A 116 -7.76 21.94 17.85
C ASN A 116 -8.18 20.96 16.75
N SER A 117 -9.43 20.99 16.31
CA SER A 117 -9.83 20.33 15.07
C SER A 117 -9.19 21.02 13.88
N VAL A 118 -8.58 20.26 12.97
CA VAL A 118 -8.01 20.77 11.73
C VAL A 118 -8.88 20.30 10.58
N PHE A 119 -9.54 21.25 9.93
CA PHE A 119 -10.19 20.99 8.66
C PHE A 119 -9.12 21.01 7.57
N PHE A 120 -8.73 19.85 7.06
CA PHE A 120 -7.99 19.81 5.80
C PHE A 120 -8.95 20.27 4.70
N LYS A 121 -8.57 21.28 3.91
CA LYS A 121 -9.39 21.80 2.80
C LYS A 121 -9.80 20.73 1.78
N ASN A 122 -9.10 19.59 1.76
CA ASN A 122 -9.45 18.44 0.95
C ASN A 122 -10.42 17.54 1.72
N ASN A 123 -11.61 18.05 2.00
CA ASN A 123 -12.76 17.20 2.30
C ASN A 123 -13.06 16.43 1.01
N VAL A 124 -12.43 15.28 0.81
CA VAL A 124 -12.96 14.28 -0.10
C VAL A 124 -14.37 14.03 0.41
N GLN A 125 -15.38 14.45 -0.36
CA GLN A 125 -16.77 14.14 -0.07
C GLN A 125 -16.82 12.62 0.10
N VAL A 126 -17.16 12.20 1.32
CA VAL A 126 -17.39 10.81 1.69
C VAL A 126 -18.36 10.29 0.65
N ILE A 127 -17.94 9.25 -0.07
CA ILE A 127 -18.79 8.57 -1.06
C ILE A 127 -20.09 8.25 -0.33
N GLU A 128 -21.18 8.92 -0.71
CA GLU A 128 -22.54 8.65 -0.23
C GLU A 128 -22.96 7.29 -0.80
N GLY A 129 -22.41 6.21 -0.22
CA GLY A 129 -22.91 4.86 -0.36
C GLY A 129 -23.91 4.62 0.77
N GLU A 130 -25.10 4.18 0.41
CA GLU A 130 -26.36 4.28 1.18
C GLU A 130 -26.43 3.67 2.59
N ASN A 131 -25.37 3.23 3.28
CA ASN A 131 -25.56 2.80 4.69
C ASN A 131 -24.44 3.04 5.72
N GLU A 132 -23.21 3.45 5.38
CA GLU A 132 -22.19 3.74 6.42
C GLU A 132 -21.25 4.87 5.96
N SER A 133 -21.52 6.11 6.40
CA SER A 133 -20.65 7.25 6.10
C SER A 133 -19.47 7.29 7.07
N ILE A 134 -18.26 6.96 6.59
CA ILE A 134 -17.02 7.10 7.37
C ILE A 134 -16.59 8.56 7.36
N HIS A 135 -16.60 9.22 8.51
CA HIS A 135 -16.05 10.57 8.72
C HIS A 135 -14.60 10.50 9.17
N VAL A 136 -13.76 11.37 8.60
CA VAL A 136 -12.37 11.55 9.01
C VAL A 136 -12.24 12.86 9.80
N ASN A 137 -12.01 12.74 11.10
CA ASN A 137 -11.71 13.90 11.95
C ASN A 137 -10.20 14.03 12.13
N ASN A 138 -9.67 15.24 11.98
CA ASN A 138 -8.25 15.50 12.18
C ASN A 138 -8.07 16.50 13.31
N TYR A 139 -7.11 16.25 14.18
CA TYR A 139 -6.84 17.06 15.35
C TYR A 139 -5.37 17.41 15.43
N SER A 140 -5.09 18.63 15.88
CA SER A 140 -3.76 19.11 16.21
C SER A 140 -3.67 19.29 17.72
N ILE A 141 -2.75 18.57 18.36
CA ILE A 141 -2.39 18.79 19.76
C ILE A 141 -1.17 19.70 19.79
N ASN A 142 -1.28 20.83 20.47
CA ASN A 142 -0.18 21.74 20.76
C ASN A 142 0.18 21.61 22.24
N ILE A 143 1.41 21.23 22.52
CA ILE A 143 1.93 21.10 23.89
C ILE A 143 3.12 22.03 24.05
N LYS A 144 3.16 22.80 25.13
CA LYS A 144 4.32 23.62 25.52
C LYS A 144 4.66 23.39 26.98
N TYR A 145 5.94 23.25 27.27
CA TYR A 145 6.43 23.19 28.63
C TYR A 145 7.87 23.66 28.69
N ALA A 146 8.32 23.96 29.90
CA ALA A 146 9.70 24.30 30.17
C ALA A 146 10.20 23.47 31.36
N CYS A 147 11.46 23.06 31.33
CA CYS A 147 12.07 22.21 32.35
C CYS A 147 13.52 22.60 32.62
N ALA A 148 14.06 22.10 33.73
CA ALA A 148 15.39 22.48 34.21
C ALA A 148 16.52 21.86 33.37
N ASP A 149 16.37 20.61 32.94
CA ASP A 149 17.46 19.82 32.35
C ASP A 149 16.97 18.86 31.26
N PHE A 150 17.93 18.37 30.46
CA PHE A 150 17.64 17.54 29.30
C PHE A 150 17.08 16.15 29.66
N LEU A 151 17.44 15.61 30.83
CA LEU A 151 16.92 14.32 31.29
C LEU A 151 15.43 14.46 31.64
N THR A 152 15.05 15.52 32.34
CA THR A 152 13.64 15.84 32.63
C THR A 152 12.85 16.08 31.34
N PHE A 153 13.43 16.79 30.37
CA PHE A 153 12.84 16.92 29.02
C PHE A 153 12.54 15.56 28.38
N LEU A 154 13.53 14.66 28.31
CA LEU A 154 13.36 13.35 27.69
C LEU A 154 12.29 12.50 28.38
N LYS A 155 12.24 12.54 29.72
CA LYS A 155 11.22 11.83 30.51
C LYS A 155 9.81 12.35 30.21
N ILE A 156 9.62 13.66 30.23
CA ILE A 156 8.33 14.29 29.91
C ILE A 156 7.93 13.98 28.46
N PHE A 157 8.85 14.12 27.51
CA PHE A 157 8.60 13.83 26.10
C PHE A 157 8.18 12.37 25.89
N SER A 158 8.90 11.42 26.51
CA SER A 158 8.58 9.99 26.42
C SER A 158 7.22 9.66 27.03
N GLU A 159 6.88 10.24 28.19
CA GLU A 159 5.56 10.04 28.80
C GLU A 159 4.43 10.65 27.98
N ILE A 160 4.62 11.86 27.46
CA ILE A 160 3.65 12.49 26.55
C ILE A 160 3.40 11.56 25.36
N TYR A 161 4.46 11.03 24.74
CA TYR A 161 4.34 10.11 23.61
C TYR A 161 3.60 8.83 23.99
N SER A 162 3.84 8.29 25.20
CA SER A 162 3.14 7.09 25.68
C SER A 162 1.64 7.27 25.89
N TYR A 163 1.18 8.50 26.11
CA TYR A 163 -0.25 8.82 26.23
C TYR A 163 -0.94 9.00 24.88
N MET A 164 -0.18 9.09 23.79
CA MET A 164 -0.75 9.33 22.47
C MET A 164 -1.35 8.06 21.88
N PRO A 165 -2.48 8.16 21.15
CA PRO A 165 -3.04 7.03 20.43
C PRO A 165 -2.09 6.55 19.32
N PRO A 166 -2.23 5.29 18.87
CA PRO A 166 -1.45 4.76 17.76
C PRO A 166 -1.66 5.61 16.50
N ASN A 167 -0.64 5.67 15.65
CA ASN A 167 -0.60 6.48 14.41
C ASN A 167 -0.66 8.01 14.63
N THR A 168 -0.37 8.50 15.84
CA THR A 168 -0.12 9.93 16.06
C THR A 168 1.14 10.37 15.36
N LEU A 169 1.04 11.41 14.53
CA LEU A 169 2.18 11.98 13.81
C LEU A 169 2.77 13.16 14.56
N ILE A 170 4.09 13.18 14.74
CA ILE A 170 4.77 14.36 15.25
C ILE A 170 5.00 15.31 14.09
N SER A 171 4.27 16.43 14.06
CA SER A 171 4.44 17.44 13.01
C SER A 171 5.65 18.32 13.26
N PHE A 172 5.89 18.68 14.51
CA PHE A 172 6.87 19.69 14.86
C PHE A 172 7.34 19.54 16.30
N VAL A 173 8.66 19.53 16.49
CA VAL A 173 9.30 19.60 17.80
C VAL A 173 10.28 20.77 17.77
N ARG A 174 10.14 21.71 18.70
CA ARG A 174 11.11 22.78 18.91
C ARG A 174 11.55 22.76 20.35
N VAL A 175 12.82 22.49 20.55
CA VAL A 175 13.50 22.56 21.84
C VAL A 175 14.47 23.72 21.79
N ARG A 176 14.45 24.58 22.81
CA ARG A 176 15.36 25.72 22.95
C ARG A 176 16.01 25.65 24.33
N ASN A 177 17.32 25.81 24.39
CA ASN A 177 18.04 26.01 25.63
C ASN A 177 18.29 27.51 25.81
N GLU A 178 17.92 28.08 26.95
CA GLU A 178 18.29 29.44 27.31
C GLU A 178 19.60 29.39 28.11
N GLU A 179 20.71 29.72 27.45
CA GLU A 179 22.05 29.75 28.06
C GLU A 179 22.24 30.94 29.02
N VAL A 180 21.34 31.92 29.00
CA VAL A 180 21.45 33.15 29.78
C VAL A 180 20.24 33.30 30.69
N LEU A 181 20.49 33.64 31.96
CA LEU A 181 19.46 34.11 32.89
C LEU A 181 18.88 35.43 32.38
N THR A 182 17.79 35.35 31.61
CA THR A 182 17.02 36.53 31.25
C THR A 182 16.39 37.14 32.52
N PRO A 183 16.12 38.46 32.58
CA PRO A 183 15.42 39.07 33.71
C PRO A 183 14.11 38.33 34.04
N LYS A 184 13.40 37.87 33.00
CA LYS A 184 12.18 37.05 33.14
C LYS A 184 12.41 35.73 33.87
N ASN A 185 13.56 35.07 33.67
CA ASN A 185 13.93 33.85 34.39
C ASN A 185 14.38 34.15 35.82
N ILE A 186 15.10 35.25 36.03
CA ILE A 186 15.56 35.68 37.36
C ILE A 186 14.37 35.89 38.30
N TYR A 187 13.30 36.55 37.83
CA TYR A 187 12.08 36.76 38.63
C TYR A 187 11.32 35.46 38.96
N LYS A 188 11.61 34.36 38.26
CA LYS A 188 10.99 33.04 38.50
C LYS A 188 11.86 32.12 39.35
N LEU A 189 13.09 32.51 39.67
CA LEU A 189 13.95 31.76 40.56
C LEU A 189 13.29 31.67 41.92
N SER A 190 13.13 30.45 42.42
CA SER A 190 12.66 30.19 43.78
C SER A 190 13.62 29.23 44.45
N VAL A 191 13.75 29.29 45.78
CA VAL A 191 14.59 28.35 46.55
C VAL A 191 14.15 26.89 46.31
N ASN A 192 12.89 26.69 45.95
CA ASN A 192 12.28 25.37 45.78
C ASN A 192 12.43 24.79 44.37
N HIS A 193 12.81 25.58 43.36
CA HIS A 193 12.83 25.14 41.96
C HIS A 193 14.02 25.69 41.19
N ALA A 194 14.70 24.81 40.46
CA ALA A 194 15.72 25.21 39.49
C ALA A 194 15.10 26.06 38.35
N PRO A 195 15.87 27.00 37.75
CA PRO A 195 15.38 27.74 36.59
C PRO A 195 15.03 26.81 35.44
N ASN A 196 13.98 27.16 34.70
CA ASN A 196 13.68 26.50 33.44
C ASN A 196 14.72 26.94 32.39
N LEU A 197 15.56 26.01 31.95
CA LEU A 197 16.57 26.25 30.92
C LEU A 197 16.08 25.76 29.56
N ILE A 198 15.27 24.69 29.53
CA ILE A 198 14.84 24.04 28.30
C ILE A 198 13.36 24.31 28.04
N TYR A 199 13.07 25.03 26.98
CA TYR A 199 11.71 25.31 26.49
C TYR A 199 11.37 24.40 25.32
N THR A 200 10.25 23.71 25.43
CA THR A 200 9.77 22.77 24.41
C THR A 200 8.40 23.20 23.89
N LYS A 201 8.26 23.18 22.57
CA LYS A 201 6.97 23.23 21.85
C LYS A 201 6.84 22.00 20.97
N LEU A 202 5.74 21.27 21.14
CA LEU A 202 5.40 20.07 20.40
C LEU A 202 4.06 20.28 19.69
N ILE A 203 3.98 19.90 18.41
CA ILE A 203 2.73 19.83 17.65
C ILE A 203 2.58 18.41 17.13
N LEU A 204 1.46 17.78 17.48
CA LEU A 204 1.10 16.42 17.09
C LEU A 204 -0.17 16.45 16.26
N TYR A 205 -0.29 15.56 15.27
CA TYR A 205 -1.51 15.33 14.51
C TYR A 205 -2.07 13.95 14.83
N ILE A 206 -3.38 13.93 15.05
CA ILE A 206 -4.14 12.70 15.23
C ILE A 206 -5.24 12.67 14.18
N ARG A 207 -5.38 11.50 13.56
CA ARG A 207 -6.48 11.19 12.66
C ARG A 207 -7.40 10.21 13.34
N GLU A 208 -8.68 10.54 13.36
CA GLU A 208 -9.74 9.69 13.87
C GLU A 208 -10.69 9.33 12.73
N LEU A 209 -11.08 8.06 12.67
CA LEU A 209 -12.13 7.57 11.81
C LEU A 209 -13.36 7.34 12.70
N SER A 210 -14.46 7.98 12.37
CA SER A 210 -15.74 7.76 13.04
C SER A 210 -16.75 7.30 12.00
N SER A 211 -17.43 6.19 12.26
CA SER A 211 -18.67 5.84 11.56
C SER A 211 -19.84 6.40 12.37
N LYS A 212 -20.84 6.97 11.69
CA LYS A 212 -22.18 7.12 12.28
C LYS A 212 -22.95 5.82 12.18
#